data_AF-A0A2E7CNH4-F1
#
_entry.id   AF-A0A2E7CNH4-F1
#
_cell.length_a   1.000
_cell.length_b   1.000
_cell.length_c   1.000
_cell.angle_alpha   90.00
_cell.angle_beta   90.00
_cell.angle_gamma   90.00
#
_symmetry.space_group_name_H-M   'P 1'
#
loop_
_entity.id
_entity.type
_entity.pdbx_description
1 polymer ?
#
loop_
_entity_poly.entity_id
_entity_poly.type
_entity_poly.pdbx_seq_one_letter_code
_entity_poly.pdbx_strand_id
1 'polypeptide(L)'
;MKILVECIEPDSLPLKQAIEVQQLERFRLFVLNDVRQATGLRATALLKADVAPPPEASLVMELDVYDPGAGDPFVFRVKRMGSRIFSDLVRPNVRSRLAEGHEIPGGSRLEMMTQDTRRIAVTLQLESDIMRRSNAVGGGSLRHKPAADSSAGWFLYNSVASLMVLNGQIIRDKIILWMRKLGIHPAILLTFASLGVVVLMFGGLAYNRHVAAEQAEERAEALEEAQNRAAEAASNAVSAERACLAQQELMAARLGEIEKVKSLRAQKALNFTFTQGIAVDNGGSRMVNEQSQPFDEQYQETVLKEVVTLMDQVIADPASMEYCLEHEKVLGLDLPKYFLTWHPDPKLVCPPNYSAIEGGINRAGPWGLSERVAGEFGDQNSASVEVAPEGEEASGGGALRMYPRWSATTLAIGLREVQFALLTADTGPRPPAAPGQAHLWILALWDAYNRVPSPANGVMDKPVGYCVSQMISEILSVEETPIPGMPVLPDISVVAAGEKSLVVPPTSGCPWPEGVFQKGAEAALKAAANYAVYQEIEEKKEDEG
;
A
#
# COMPACT_ATOMS: atom_id res chain seq x y z
N MET A 1 26.94 -26.71 7.14
CA MET A 1 26.73 -26.93 5.69
C MET A 1 26.67 -25.58 5.02
N LYS A 2 27.40 -25.37 3.92
CA LYS A 2 27.38 -24.08 3.19
C LYS A 2 26.25 -24.10 2.16
N ILE A 3 25.43 -23.06 2.18
CA ILE A 3 24.31 -22.84 1.27
C ILE A 3 24.56 -21.52 0.56
N LEU A 4 24.52 -21.54 -0.76
CA LEU A 4 24.66 -20.35 -1.59
C LEU A 4 23.27 -19.76 -1.82
N VAL A 5 23.07 -18.53 -1.37
CA VAL A 5 21.84 -17.76 -1.59
C VAL A 5 22.09 -16.78 -2.71
N GLU A 6 21.23 -16.82 -3.73
CA GLU A 6 21.34 -15.98 -4.90
C GLU A 6 20.13 -15.08 -5.03
N CYS A 7 20.39 -13.81 -5.28
CA CYS A 7 19.38 -12.79 -5.54
C CYS A 7 19.54 -12.35 -6.99
N ILE A 8 18.52 -12.61 -7.82
CA ILE A 8 18.54 -12.33 -9.25
C ILE A 8 17.54 -11.21 -9.56
N GLU A 9 18.01 -10.14 -10.17
CA GLU A 9 17.21 -8.98 -10.56
C GLU A 9 17.31 -8.83 -12.10
N PRO A 10 16.26 -9.22 -12.86
CA PRO A 10 16.35 -9.50 -14.29
C PRO A 10 16.71 -8.28 -15.15
N ASP A 11 16.34 -7.08 -14.68
CA ASP A 11 16.54 -5.83 -15.41
C ASP A 11 17.78 -5.04 -14.94
N SER A 12 18.69 -5.69 -14.20
CA SER A 12 19.84 -5.03 -13.56
C SER A 12 21.21 -5.58 -13.96
N LEU A 13 22.23 -4.74 -13.80
CA LEU A 13 23.64 -5.06 -13.91
C LEU A 13 24.32 -4.69 -12.57
N PRO A 14 24.95 -5.66 -11.86
CA PRO A 14 24.99 -7.09 -12.16
C PRO A 14 23.66 -7.80 -11.87
N LEU A 15 23.27 -8.70 -12.78
CA LEU A 15 22.03 -9.47 -12.74
C LEU A 15 21.90 -10.35 -11.47
N LYS A 16 23.02 -10.79 -10.91
CA LYS A 16 23.08 -11.71 -9.78
C LYS A 16 24.03 -11.21 -8.70
N GLN A 17 23.59 -11.34 -7.45
CA GLN A 17 24.40 -11.19 -6.25
C GLN A 17 24.20 -12.46 -5.41
N ALA A 18 25.28 -12.97 -4.84
CA ALA A 18 25.22 -14.19 -4.04
C ALA A 18 25.97 -14.03 -2.72
N ILE A 19 25.50 -14.73 -1.69
CA ILE A 19 26.17 -14.83 -0.39
C ILE A 19 26.21 -16.30 0.06
N GLU A 20 27.27 -16.68 0.75
CA GLU A 20 27.35 -17.98 1.42
C GLU A 20 26.85 -17.87 2.86
N VAL A 21 25.85 -18.67 3.21
CA VAL A 21 25.27 -18.77 4.56
C VAL A 21 25.23 -20.21 5.03
N GLN A 22 25.24 -20.42 6.33
CA GLN A 22 24.95 -21.70 6.96
C GLN A 22 23.44 -21.84 7.22
N GLN A 23 22.99 -23.06 7.43
CA GLN A 23 21.62 -23.31 7.89
C GLN A 23 21.35 -22.56 9.20
N LEU A 24 20.19 -21.91 9.30
CA LEU A 24 19.80 -21.01 10.39
C LEU A 24 20.67 -19.73 10.56
N GLU A 25 21.67 -19.50 9.70
CA GLU A 25 22.41 -18.24 9.66
C GLU A 25 21.52 -17.16 9.02
N ARG A 26 21.41 -16.01 9.68
CA ARG A 26 20.55 -14.93 9.24
C ARG A 26 21.24 -14.03 8.23
N PHE A 27 20.48 -13.60 7.24
CA PHE A 27 20.90 -12.62 6.26
C PHE A 27 19.75 -11.65 5.96
N ARG A 28 20.07 -10.52 5.34
CA ARG A 28 19.14 -9.40 5.12
C ARG A 28 19.14 -9.02 3.65
N LEU A 29 17.93 -8.79 3.14
CA LEU A 29 17.69 -8.20 1.83
C LEU A 29 17.33 -6.72 2.01
N PHE A 30 18.02 -5.85 1.30
CA PHE A 30 17.80 -4.41 1.29
C PHE A 30 17.46 -3.90 -0.10
N VAL A 31 16.74 -2.79 -0.17
CA VAL A 31 16.60 -1.95 -1.36
C VAL A 31 17.41 -0.67 -1.18
N LEU A 32 18.12 -0.28 -2.22
CA LEU A 32 18.93 0.94 -2.28
C LEU A 32 18.06 2.11 -2.75
N ASN A 33 17.76 3.05 -1.85
CA ASN A 33 16.83 4.15 -2.14
C ASN A 33 17.40 5.22 -3.09
N ASP A 34 18.73 5.26 -3.28
CA ASP A 34 19.46 6.30 -4.03
C ASP A 34 19.60 5.97 -5.55
N VAL A 35 19.13 4.80 -6.01
CA VAL A 35 19.21 4.39 -7.43
C VAL A 35 18.06 5.01 -8.25
N ARG A 36 17.67 6.26 -7.97
CA ARG A 36 16.46 6.90 -8.52
C ARG A 36 16.53 7.23 -10.01
N GLN A 37 17.70 7.17 -10.65
CA GLN A 37 17.87 7.68 -12.03
C GLN A 37 18.78 6.87 -12.96
N ALA A 38 19.37 5.75 -12.51
CA ALA A 38 20.26 4.95 -13.35
C ALA A 38 19.54 3.69 -13.87
N THR A 39 19.14 3.72 -15.13
CA THR A 39 18.60 2.54 -15.83
C THR A 39 19.67 1.44 -15.87
N GLY A 40 19.30 0.24 -15.41
CA GLY A 40 20.18 -0.93 -15.46
C GLY A 40 21.13 -1.11 -14.26
N LEU A 41 21.13 -0.25 -13.24
CA LEU A 41 21.83 -0.54 -11.99
C LEU A 41 20.94 -1.33 -11.02
N ARG A 42 21.55 -2.26 -10.29
CA ARG A 42 20.88 -3.11 -9.31
C ARG A 42 20.29 -2.30 -8.15
N ALA A 43 19.01 -2.52 -7.86
CA ALA A 43 18.29 -1.83 -6.79
C ALA A 43 18.36 -2.58 -5.45
N THR A 44 18.82 -3.83 -5.44
CA THR A 44 18.84 -4.68 -4.24
C THR A 44 20.25 -5.03 -3.76
N ALA A 45 20.39 -5.14 -2.43
CA ALA A 45 21.61 -5.61 -1.78
C ALA A 45 21.32 -6.77 -0.83
N LEU A 46 22.09 -7.84 -0.96
CA LEU A 46 22.03 -9.02 -0.10
C LEU A 46 23.25 -9.06 0.84
N LEU A 47 23.01 -9.03 2.15
CA LEU A 47 24.07 -8.92 3.17
C LEU A 47 23.86 -9.91 4.32
N LYS A 48 24.95 -10.34 4.96
CA LYS A 48 24.86 -11.10 6.21
C LYS A 48 24.38 -10.20 7.35
N ALA A 49 23.77 -10.78 8.39
CA ALA A 49 23.17 -10.02 9.48
C ALA A 49 24.17 -9.19 10.32
N ASP A 50 25.45 -9.56 10.31
CA ASP A 50 26.56 -8.89 11.00
C ASP A 50 27.18 -7.74 10.17
N VAL A 51 26.87 -7.64 8.88
CA VAL A 51 27.37 -6.59 8.00
C VAL A 51 26.45 -5.37 8.07
N ALA A 52 27.04 -4.19 8.29
CA ALA A 52 26.29 -2.94 8.31
C ALA A 52 25.64 -2.65 6.94
N PRO A 53 24.39 -2.17 6.90
CA PRO A 53 23.73 -1.84 5.65
C PRO A 53 24.38 -0.63 4.96
N PRO A 54 24.25 -0.50 3.63
CA PRO A 54 24.62 0.71 2.93
C PRO A 54 23.82 1.91 3.45
N PRO A 55 24.37 3.14 3.39
CA PRO A 55 23.63 4.34 3.77
C PRO A 55 22.34 4.43 2.96
N GLU A 56 21.26 4.86 3.61
CA GLU A 56 19.93 5.04 3.00
C GLU A 56 19.32 3.76 2.39
N ALA A 57 19.80 2.57 2.73
CA ALA A 57 19.17 1.33 2.32
C ALA A 57 17.95 1.00 3.20
N SER A 58 16.82 0.70 2.56
CA SER A 58 15.62 0.24 3.25
C SER A 58 15.64 -1.28 3.41
N LEU A 59 15.45 -1.78 4.62
CA LEU A 59 15.30 -3.22 4.86
C LEU A 59 14.03 -3.71 4.16
N VAL A 60 14.15 -4.81 3.41
CA VAL A 60 13.02 -5.53 2.84
C VAL A 60 12.58 -6.63 3.78
N MET A 61 13.53 -7.52 4.15
CA MET A 61 13.28 -8.64 5.05
C MET A 61 14.60 -9.21 5.59
N GLU A 62 14.54 -9.76 6.80
CA GLU A 62 15.55 -10.62 7.39
C GLU A 62 15.10 -12.08 7.23
N LEU A 63 15.99 -12.92 6.69
CA LEU A 63 15.73 -14.30 6.30
C LEU A 63 16.73 -15.24 6.97
N ASP A 64 16.31 -16.47 7.23
CA ASP A 64 17.21 -17.59 7.48
C ASP A 64 16.89 -18.76 6.54
N VAL A 65 17.88 -19.64 6.33
CA VAL A 65 17.66 -20.88 5.56
C VAL A 65 17.26 -21.99 6.53
N TYR A 66 16.08 -22.57 6.28
CA TYR A 66 15.47 -23.60 7.11
C TYR A 66 15.36 -24.92 6.33
N ASP A 67 15.58 -26.03 7.03
CA ASP A 67 15.35 -27.39 6.51
C ASP A 67 14.06 -27.90 7.14
N PRO A 68 12.97 -28.05 6.36
CA PRO A 68 11.69 -28.53 6.87
C PRO A 68 11.72 -30.03 7.24
N GLY A 69 12.77 -30.78 6.86
CA GLY A 69 12.89 -32.21 7.11
C GLY A 69 12.20 -33.08 6.05
N ALA A 70 12.21 -34.41 6.26
CA ALA A 70 11.52 -35.40 5.41
C ALA A 70 11.96 -35.51 3.93
N GLY A 71 13.09 -34.91 3.55
CA GLY A 71 13.60 -34.95 2.17
C GLY A 71 13.09 -33.80 1.29
N ASP A 72 12.38 -32.84 1.87
CA ASP A 72 11.95 -31.62 1.21
C ASP A 72 13.12 -30.64 0.98
N PRO A 73 13.07 -29.79 -0.06
CA PRO A 73 14.13 -28.83 -0.35
C PRO A 73 14.21 -27.74 0.73
N PHE A 74 15.42 -27.19 0.93
CA PHE A 74 15.60 -26.02 1.80
C PHE A 74 14.68 -24.86 1.39
N VAL A 75 14.16 -24.16 2.39
CA VAL A 75 13.30 -22.99 2.21
C VAL A 75 13.91 -21.78 2.92
N PHE A 76 13.59 -20.58 2.46
CA PHE A 76 13.84 -19.38 3.24
C PHE A 76 12.70 -19.20 4.23
N ARG A 77 13.01 -18.76 5.44
CA ARG A 77 11.99 -18.37 6.41
C ARG A 77 12.19 -16.92 6.80
N VAL A 78 11.10 -16.16 6.71
CA VAL A 78 11.07 -14.74 7.06
C VAL A 78 11.13 -14.60 8.58
N LYS A 79 12.19 -13.96 9.08
CA LYS A 79 12.35 -13.65 10.50
C LYS A 79 11.84 -12.27 10.87
N ARG A 80 12.00 -11.31 9.97
CA ARG A 80 11.56 -9.94 10.18
C ARG A 80 11.22 -9.29 8.85
N MET A 81 10.13 -8.52 8.81
CA MET A 81 9.79 -7.72 7.64
C MET A 81 10.30 -6.28 7.76
N GLY A 82 10.58 -5.67 6.62
CA GLY A 82 10.86 -4.25 6.51
C GLY A 82 9.59 -3.43 6.68
N SER A 83 9.65 -2.36 7.46
CA SER A 83 8.50 -1.48 7.74
C SER A 83 8.10 -0.57 6.57
N ARG A 84 8.95 -0.45 5.56
CA ARG A 84 8.80 0.53 4.46
C ARG A 84 8.64 -0.08 3.08
N ILE A 85 8.66 -1.41 2.97
CA ILE A 85 8.64 -2.12 1.67
C ILE A 85 7.65 -3.27 1.75
N PHE A 86 6.62 -3.24 0.89
CA PHE A 86 5.73 -4.37 0.72
C PHE A 86 6.42 -5.41 -0.15
N SER A 87 6.47 -6.66 0.32
CA SER A 87 7.02 -7.76 -0.46
C SER A 87 5.93 -8.79 -0.72
N ASP A 88 5.64 -9.00 -1.98
CA ASP A 88 4.68 -9.99 -2.42
C ASP A 88 5.40 -11.18 -3.05
N LEU A 89 5.02 -12.38 -2.63
CA LEU A 89 5.44 -13.63 -3.26
C LEU A 89 4.56 -13.88 -4.48
N VAL A 90 5.18 -13.89 -5.67
CA VAL A 90 4.48 -14.08 -6.93
C VAL A 90 4.54 -15.56 -7.32
N ARG A 91 3.40 -16.26 -7.20
CA ARG A 91 3.19 -17.62 -7.71
C ARG A 91 2.29 -17.55 -8.96
N PRO A 92 2.31 -18.57 -9.85
CA PRO A 92 1.59 -18.52 -11.13
C PRO A 92 0.09 -18.19 -11.07
N ASN A 93 -0.57 -18.40 -9.92
CA ASN A 93 -2.01 -18.17 -9.75
C ASN A 93 -2.36 -17.32 -8.52
N VAL A 94 -1.38 -16.92 -7.70
CA VAL A 94 -1.62 -16.24 -6.42
C VAL A 94 -0.47 -15.30 -6.13
N ARG A 95 -0.79 -14.05 -5.82
CA ARG A 95 0.12 -13.11 -5.19
C ARG A 95 -0.18 -13.10 -3.70
N SER A 96 0.76 -13.58 -2.89
CA SER A 96 0.59 -13.61 -1.43
C SER A 96 1.56 -12.64 -0.79
N ARG A 97 1.04 -11.65 -0.07
CA ARG A 97 1.86 -10.72 0.71
C ARG A 97 2.64 -11.51 1.76
N LEU A 98 3.95 -11.30 1.81
CA LEU A 98 4.80 -11.95 2.80
C LEU A 98 4.63 -11.28 4.15
N ALA A 99 4.54 -12.09 5.19
CA ALA A 99 4.59 -11.65 6.58
C ALA A 99 5.67 -12.43 7.34
N GLU A 100 5.98 -11.99 8.56
CA GLU A 100 6.92 -12.69 9.42
C GLU A 100 6.49 -14.14 9.67
N GLY A 101 7.46 -15.05 9.72
CA GLY A 101 7.22 -16.49 9.84
C GLY A 101 6.89 -17.21 8.54
N HIS A 102 6.67 -16.50 7.42
CA HIS A 102 6.40 -17.17 6.14
C HIS A 102 7.61 -17.95 5.61
N GLU A 103 7.32 -19.09 4.99
CA GLU A 103 8.30 -19.91 4.29
C GLU A 103 8.22 -19.65 2.78
N ILE A 104 9.37 -19.31 2.19
CA ILE A 104 9.54 -19.00 0.78
C ILE A 104 10.33 -20.15 0.14
N PRO A 105 9.74 -20.90 -0.79
CA PRO A 105 10.46 -21.92 -1.54
C PRO A 105 11.62 -21.32 -2.35
N GLY A 106 12.73 -22.06 -2.48
CA GLY A 106 13.81 -21.67 -3.38
C GLY A 106 13.34 -21.51 -4.83
N GLY A 107 13.83 -20.47 -5.51
CA GLY A 107 13.43 -20.14 -6.89
C GLY A 107 12.16 -19.30 -7.00
N SER A 108 11.64 -18.79 -5.88
CA SER A 108 10.45 -17.94 -5.88
C SER A 108 10.73 -16.52 -6.36
N ARG A 109 9.80 -15.96 -7.13
CA ARG A 109 9.80 -14.55 -7.53
C ARG A 109 9.13 -13.71 -6.46
N LEU A 110 9.82 -12.66 -6.05
CA LEU A 110 9.37 -11.62 -5.15
C LEU A 110 9.18 -10.33 -5.93
N GLU A 111 8.12 -9.62 -5.61
CA GLU A 111 7.88 -8.27 -6.08
C GLU A 111 7.85 -7.35 -4.87
N MET A 112 8.75 -6.38 -4.88
CA MET A 112 8.89 -5.39 -3.81
C MET A 112 8.34 -4.07 -4.30
N MET A 113 7.49 -3.45 -3.49
CA MET A 113 6.96 -2.11 -3.74
C MET A 113 7.53 -1.16 -2.71
N THR A 114 8.30 -0.18 -3.18
CA THR A 114 8.88 0.88 -2.36
C THR A 114 7.87 2.01 -2.12
N GLN A 115 8.20 2.95 -1.23
CA GLN A 115 7.32 4.08 -0.86
C GLN A 115 6.98 5.00 -2.04
N ASP A 116 7.91 5.15 -2.98
CA ASP A 116 7.76 5.86 -4.24
C ASP A 116 7.02 5.05 -5.33
N THR A 117 6.33 3.98 -4.96
CA THR A 117 5.58 3.05 -5.85
C THR A 117 6.40 2.30 -6.89
N ARG A 118 7.74 2.41 -6.83
CA ARG A 118 8.63 1.65 -7.70
C ARG A 118 8.50 0.16 -7.39
N ARG A 119 8.31 -0.62 -8.44
CA ARG A 119 8.26 -2.08 -8.38
C ARG A 119 9.62 -2.65 -8.72
N ILE A 120 10.16 -3.48 -7.82
CA ILE A 120 11.43 -4.18 -8.00
C ILE A 120 11.14 -5.67 -7.96
N ALA A 121 11.37 -6.36 -9.07
CA ALA A 121 11.20 -7.80 -9.16
C ALA A 121 12.53 -8.52 -8.91
N VAL A 122 12.53 -9.46 -7.97
CA VAL A 122 13.72 -10.24 -7.62
C VAL A 122 13.35 -11.71 -7.47
N THR A 123 14.23 -12.60 -7.89
CA THR A 123 14.12 -14.03 -7.62
C THR A 123 15.18 -14.45 -6.60
N LEU A 124 14.74 -15.09 -5.51
CA LEU A 124 15.65 -15.70 -4.53
C LEU A 124 15.84 -17.18 -4.84
N GLN A 125 17.09 -17.61 -5.08
CA GLN A 125 17.46 -18.99 -5.35
C GLN A 125 18.38 -19.55 -4.27
N LEU A 126 18.19 -20.84 -3.98
CA LEU A 126 19.03 -21.62 -3.08
C LEU A 126 19.82 -22.61 -3.91
N GLU A 127 21.14 -22.53 -3.85
CA GLU A 127 22.02 -23.58 -4.33
C GLU A 127 22.69 -24.25 -3.13
N SER A 128 22.55 -25.57 -3.04
CA SER A 128 23.31 -26.40 -2.10
C SER A 128 24.06 -27.48 -2.87
N ASP A 129 25.18 -27.96 -2.33
CA ASP A 129 25.96 -29.05 -2.94
C ASP A 129 25.14 -30.36 -3.10
N ILE A 130 24.03 -30.51 -2.36
CA ILE A 130 23.09 -31.63 -2.49
C ILE A 130 22.18 -31.44 -3.73
N MET A 131 21.78 -30.20 -4.04
CA MET A 131 20.97 -29.87 -5.22
C MET A 131 21.75 -29.92 -6.54
N ARG A 132 23.10 -29.88 -6.52
CA ARG A 132 23.95 -30.08 -7.71
C ARG A 132 23.84 -31.47 -8.34
N ARG A 133 23.14 -32.42 -7.71
CA ARG A 133 22.78 -33.71 -8.34
C ARG A 133 21.52 -33.65 -9.21
N SER A 134 20.79 -32.55 -9.23
CA SER A 134 19.63 -32.37 -10.11
C SER A 134 19.69 -31.02 -10.81
N ASN A 135 20.32 -30.97 -11.99
CA ASN A 135 20.07 -29.93 -12.98
C ASN A 135 18.63 -30.09 -13.49
N ALA A 136 17.66 -29.57 -12.74
CA ALA A 136 16.26 -29.49 -13.15
C ALA A 136 15.72 -28.11 -12.77
N VAL A 137 15.81 -27.18 -13.72
CA VAL A 137 15.07 -25.92 -13.68
C VAL A 137 13.65 -26.22 -14.19
N GLY A 138 12.66 -26.20 -13.30
CA GLY A 138 11.27 -26.35 -13.69
C GLY A 138 10.36 -26.67 -12.50
N GLY A 139 9.58 -25.68 -12.07
CA GLY A 139 8.53 -25.85 -11.07
C GLY A 139 7.47 -26.84 -11.55
N GLY A 140 7.20 -27.84 -10.72
CA GLY A 140 6.12 -28.80 -10.88
C GLY A 140 5.89 -29.49 -9.54
N SER A 141 4.73 -29.26 -8.94
CA SER A 141 4.31 -29.92 -7.70
C SER A 141 4.33 -31.44 -7.88
N LEU A 142 5.24 -32.13 -7.20
CA LEU A 142 5.16 -33.57 -7.04
C LEU A 142 4.10 -33.87 -5.96
N ARG A 143 2.88 -34.17 -6.40
CA ARG A 143 1.89 -34.83 -5.53
C ARG A 143 2.39 -36.23 -5.22
N HIS A 144 2.85 -36.47 -4.00
CA HIS A 144 3.08 -37.81 -3.49
C HIS A 144 1.74 -38.52 -3.30
N LYS A 145 1.49 -39.59 -4.06
CA LYS A 145 0.46 -40.58 -3.70
C LYS A 145 0.97 -41.37 -2.48
N PRO A 146 0.14 -41.64 -1.47
CA PRO A 146 0.54 -42.48 -0.36
C PRO A 146 0.74 -43.91 -0.87
N ALA A 147 1.88 -44.50 -0.53
CA ALA A 147 2.13 -45.91 -0.72
C ALA A 147 1.23 -46.68 0.26
N ALA A 148 0.26 -47.43 -0.28
CA ALA A 148 -0.47 -48.44 0.47
C ALA A 148 0.27 -49.77 0.40
N ASP A 149 0.17 -50.51 1.49
CA ASP A 149 0.87 -51.73 1.86
C ASP A 149 0.99 -52.81 0.78
N SER A 150 2.05 -53.59 0.96
CA SER A 150 2.32 -54.85 0.30
C SER A 150 1.13 -55.82 0.29
N SER A 151 0.78 -56.33 -0.89
CA SER A 151 0.24 -57.68 -1.04
C SER A 151 0.70 -58.28 -2.36
N ALA A 152 1.23 -59.49 -2.29
CA ALA A 152 1.73 -60.29 -3.41
C ALA A 152 0.66 -60.49 -4.51
N GLY A 153 1.06 -60.38 -5.78
CA GLY A 153 0.16 -60.59 -6.91
C GLY A 153 0.84 -60.58 -8.27
N TRP A 154 1.33 -61.75 -8.70
CA TRP A 154 1.38 -62.27 -10.09
C TRP A 154 1.87 -61.35 -11.23
N PHE A 155 2.97 -61.79 -11.86
CA PHE A 155 3.56 -61.28 -13.10
C PHE A 155 2.53 -61.19 -14.24
N LEU A 156 2.10 -59.98 -14.58
CA LEU A 156 1.60 -59.64 -15.91
C LEU A 156 2.21 -58.31 -16.37
N TYR A 157 2.83 -58.33 -17.56
CA TYR A 157 3.50 -57.21 -18.20
C TYR A 157 2.48 -56.08 -18.47
N ASN A 158 2.52 -55.01 -17.68
CA ASN A 158 1.48 -53.98 -17.65
C ASN A 158 1.91 -52.63 -18.25
N SER A 159 2.61 -52.62 -19.39
CA SER A 159 2.68 -51.38 -20.19
C SER A 159 2.95 -51.60 -21.68
N VAL A 160 2.30 -50.78 -22.51
CA VAL A 160 2.63 -50.59 -23.93
C VAL A 160 4.11 -50.23 -24.12
N ALA A 161 4.70 -49.54 -23.14
CA ALA A 161 6.13 -49.25 -23.09
C ALA A 161 6.98 -50.52 -23.04
N SER A 162 6.59 -51.56 -22.29
CA SER A 162 7.32 -52.83 -22.24
C SER A 162 7.25 -53.64 -23.55
N LEU A 163 6.12 -53.58 -24.27
CA LEU A 163 5.97 -54.13 -25.62
C LEU A 163 6.78 -53.35 -26.68
N MET A 164 6.86 -52.02 -26.55
CA MET A 164 7.71 -51.19 -27.41
C MET A 164 9.20 -51.40 -27.15
N VAL A 165 9.62 -51.67 -25.91
CA VAL A 165 11.02 -51.98 -25.58
C VAL A 165 11.45 -53.33 -26.17
N LEU A 166 10.57 -54.34 -26.14
CA LEU A 166 10.87 -55.66 -26.73
C LEU A 166 10.96 -55.60 -28.26
N ASN A 167 10.03 -54.90 -28.92
CA ASN A 167 10.07 -54.70 -30.37
C ASN A 167 11.21 -53.76 -30.79
N GLY A 168 11.53 -52.76 -29.96
CA GLY A 168 12.62 -51.82 -30.18
C GLY A 168 13.99 -52.50 -30.16
N GLN A 169 14.21 -53.50 -29.31
CA GLN A 169 15.46 -54.28 -29.29
C GLN A 169 15.64 -55.12 -30.57
N ILE A 170 14.58 -55.78 -31.04
CA ILE A 170 14.63 -56.60 -32.27
C ILE A 170 14.86 -55.73 -33.52
N ILE A 171 14.21 -54.57 -33.59
CA ILE A 171 14.39 -53.60 -34.68
C ILE A 171 15.80 -53.01 -34.64
N ARG A 172 16.30 -52.64 -33.44
CA ARG A 172 17.64 -52.11 -33.24
C ARG A 172 18.70 -53.10 -33.72
N ASP A 173 18.58 -54.38 -33.41
CA ASP A 173 19.55 -55.40 -33.81
C ASP A 173 19.55 -55.63 -35.34
N LYS A 174 18.38 -55.62 -35.98
CA LYS A 174 18.29 -55.71 -37.45
C LYS A 174 18.86 -54.47 -38.15
N ILE A 175 18.63 -53.27 -37.62
CA ILE A 175 19.20 -52.03 -38.15
C ILE A 175 20.72 -52.00 -37.98
N ILE A 176 21.24 -52.44 -36.82
CA ILE A 176 22.69 -52.53 -36.57
C ILE A 176 23.36 -53.52 -37.53
N LEU A 177 22.74 -54.67 -37.79
CA LEU A 177 23.24 -55.66 -38.76
C LEU A 177 23.22 -55.15 -40.20
N TRP A 178 22.17 -54.44 -40.60
CA TRP A 178 22.06 -53.85 -41.94
C TRP A 178 23.05 -52.69 -42.15
N MET A 179 23.26 -51.85 -41.13
CA MET A 179 24.19 -50.73 -41.16
C MET A 179 25.67 -51.17 -41.14
N ARG A 180 26.00 -52.24 -40.40
CA ARG A 180 27.34 -52.86 -40.47
C ARG A 180 27.67 -53.36 -41.88
N LYS A 181 26.67 -53.82 -42.64
CA LYS A 181 26.85 -54.17 -44.07
C LYS A 181 27.13 -52.95 -44.96
N LEU A 182 26.70 -51.76 -44.57
CA LEU A 182 26.92 -50.50 -45.30
C LEU A 182 28.16 -49.72 -44.82
N GLY A 183 28.95 -50.28 -43.89
CA GLY A 183 30.18 -49.66 -43.39
C GLY A 183 29.96 -48.47 -42.44
N ILE A 184 28.72 -48.21 -42.02
CA ILE A 184 28.38 -47.10 -41.12
C ILE A 184 28.48 -47.59 -39.67
N HIS A 185 29.35 -46.93 -38.88
CA HIS A 185 29.56 -47.30 -37.49
C HIS A 185 28.28 -47.02 -36.66
N PRO A 186 27.78 -47.96 -35.83
CA PRO A 186 26.54 -47.81 -35.05
C PRO A 186 26.47 -46.57 -34.16
N ALA A 187 27.63 -46.01 -33.79
CA ALA A 187 27.73 -44.78 -33.02
C ALA A 187 27.10 -43.56 -33.74
N ILE A 188 27.14 -43.52 -35.07
CA ILE A 188 26.61 -42.40 -35.87
C ILE A 188 25.08 -42.29 -35.73
N LEU A 189 24.39 -43.44 -35.67
CA LEU A 189 22.93 -43.51 -35.49
C LEU A 189 22.53 -43.02 -34.09
N LEU A 190 23.30 -43.41 -33.08
CA LEU A 190 23.12 -42.96 -31.70
C LEU A 190 23.28 -41.43 -31.60
N THR A 191 24.26 -40.85 -32.28
CA THR A 191 24.44 -39.39 -32.32
C THR A 191 23.29 -38.66 -33.01
N PHE A 192 22.79 -39.14 -34.17
CA PHE A 192 21.66 -38.51 -34.84
C PHE A 192 20.35 -38.67 -34.07
N ALA A 193 20.11 -39.85 -33.48
CA ALA A 193 18.96 -40.08 -32.62
C ALA A 193 19.03 -39.20 -31.36
N SER A 194 20.20 -39.05 -30.73
CA SER A 194 20.36 -38.15 -29.59
C SER A 194 20.12 -36.68 -29.98
N LEU A 195 20.57 -36.26 -31.16
CA LEU A 195 20.36 -34.89 -31.64
C LEU A 195 18.88 -34.61 -31.92
N GLY A 196 18.17 -35.57 -32.54
CA GLY A 196 16.73 -35.45 -32.78
C GLY A 196 15.89 -35.41 -31.50
N VAL A 197 16.25 -36.21 -30.49
CA VAL A 197 15.59 -36.16 -29.16
C VAL A 197 15.83 -34.81 -28.48
N VAL A 198 17.04 -34.28 -28.58
CA VAL A 198 17.38 -32.96 -28.02
C VAL A 198 16.57 -31.85 -28.71
N VAL A 199 16.48 -31.84 -30.04
CA VAL A 199 15.69 -30.84 -30.79
C VAL A 199 14.20 -30.94 -30.45
N LEU A 200 13.63 -32.15 -30.33
CA LEU A 200 12.23 -32.33 -29.93
C LEU A 200 11.98 -31.92 -28.47
N MET A 201 12.91 -32.20 -27.56
CA MET A 201 12.82 -31.71 -26.18
C MET A 201 12.86 -30.19 -26.11
N PHE A 202 13.79 -29.54 -26.82
CA PHE A 202 13.88 -28.08 -26.84
C PHE A 202 12.66 -27.43 -27.52
N GLY A 203 12.17 -28.01 -28.61
CA GLY A 203 10.94 -27.56 -29.28
C GLY A 203 9.70 -27.71 -28.39
N GLY A 204 9.56 -28.84 -27.70
CA GLY A 204 8.47 -29.09 -26.76
C GLY A 204 8.53 -28.19 -25.52
N LEU A 205 9.73 -27.92 -24.99
CA LEU A 205 9.94 -26.97 -23.89
C LEU A 205 9.63 -25.53 -24.31
N ALA A 206 10.05 -25.12 -25.51
CA ALA A 206 9.76 -23.81 -26.06
C ALA A 206 8.25 -23.61 -26.31
N TYR A 207 7.58 -24.62 -26.87
CA TYR A 207 6.13 -24.61 -27.09
C TYR A 207 5.35 -24.54 -25.77
N ASN A 208 5.71 -25.37 -24.78
CA ASN A 208 5.07 -25.32 -23.46
C ASN A 208 5.31 -23.98 -22.74
N ARG A 209 6.49 -23.36 -22.91
CA ARG A 209 6.76 -22.01 -22.40
C ARG A 209 5.91 -20.95 -23.08
N HIS A 210 5.74 -21.03 -24.40
CA HIS A 210 4.89 -20.11 -25.14
C HIS A 210 3.43 -20.20 -24.69
N VAL A 211 2.88 -21.42 -24.64
CA VAL A 211 1.49 -21.65 -24.20
C VAL A 211 1.29 -21.22 -22.74
N ALA A 212 2.28 -21.45 -21.86
CA ALA A 212 2.21 -21.00 -20.48
C ALA A 212 2.30 -19.47 -20.33
N ALA A 213 3.04 -18.79 -21.21
CA ALA A 213 3.11 -17.33 -21.24
C ALA A 213 1.78 -16.73 -21.74
N GLU A 214 1.24 -17.26 -22.84
CA GLU A 214 -0.05 -16.85 -23.41
C GLU A 214 -1.19 -17.05 -22.39
N GLN A 215 -1.24 -18.19 -21.69
CA GLN A 215 -2.20 -18.40 -20.59
C GLN A 215 -1.98 -17.48 -19.38
N ALA A 216 -0.76 -17.00 -19.14
CA ALA A 216 -0.49 -16.06 -18.06
C ALA A 216 -0.92 -14.64 -18.44
N GLU A 217 -0.73 -14.26 -19.70
CA GLU A 217 -1.21 -12.99 -20.27
C GLU A 217 -2.75 -12.95 -20.29
N GLU A 218 -3.43 -13.98 -20.82
CA GLU A 218 -4.89 -14.06 -20.79
C GLU A 218 -5.46 -13.99 -19.36
N ARG A 219 -4.77 -14.59 -18.39
CA ARG A 219 -5.18 -14.52 -16.97
C ARG A 219 -4.91 -13.15 -16.35
N ALA A 220 -3.83 -12.50 -16.73
CA ALA A 220 -3.54 -11.14 -16.27
C ALA A 220 -4.58 -10.16 -16.80
N GLU A 221 -4.92 -10.24 -18.09
CA GLU A 221 -5.98 -9.46 -18.71
C GLU A 221 -7.34 -9.75 -18.06
N ALA A 222 -7.70 -11.02 -17.83
CA ALA A 222 -8.95 -11.37 -17.15
C ALA A 222 -9.02 -10.84 -15.70
N LEU A 223 -7.89 -10.78 -15.00
CA LEU A 223 -7.81 -10.21 -13.65
C LEU A 223 -7.91 -8.68 -13.68
N GLU A 224 -7.27 -8.03 -14.65
CA GLU A 224 -7.38 -6.58 -14.86
C GLU A 224 -8.82 -6.20 -15.20
N GLU A 225 -9.47 -6.92 -16.11
CA GLU A 225 -10.90 -6.75 -16.40
C GLU A 225 -11.80 -7.01 -15.19
N ALA A 226 -11.46 -7.99 -14.34
CA ALA A 226 -12.20 -8.26 -13.12
C ALA A 226 -12.03 -7.14 -12.08
N GLN A 227 -10.81 -6.60 -11.93
CA GLN A 227 -10.53 -5.45 -11.07
C GLN A 227 -11.25 -4.19 -11.56
N ASN A 228 -11.20 -3.92 -12.86
CA ASN A 228 -11.90 -2.79 -13.47
C ASN A 228 -13.41 -2.90 -13.28
N ARG A 229 -14.00 -4.10 -13.46
CA ARG A 229 -15.42 -4.35 -13.17
C ARG A 229 -15.76 -4.18 -11.69
N ALA A 230 -14.88 -4.60 -10.78
CA ALA A 230 -15.08 -4.43 -9.35
C ALA A 230 -15.01 -2.95 -8.94
N ALA A 231 -14.06 -2.19 -9.50
CA ALA A 231 -13.92 -0.75 -9.28
C ALA A 231 -15.12 0.02 -9.85
N GLU A 232 -15.58 -0.32 -11.06
CA GLU A 232 -16.82 0.22 -11.63
C GLU A 232 -18.04 -0.11 -10.76
N ALA A 233 -18.16 -1.35 -10.29
CA ALA A 233 -19.25 -1.75 -9.41
C ALA A 233 -19.24 -0.99 -8.08
N ALA A 234 -18.06 -0.77 -7.48
CA ALA A 234 -17.91 0.02 -6.26
C ALA A 234 -18.29 1.48 -6.49
N SER A 235 -17.81 2.09 -7.57
CA SER A 235 -18.18 3.46 -7.98
C SER A 235 -19.68 3.60 -8.23
N ASN A 236 -20.29 2.61 -8.90
CA ASN A 236 -21.73 2.55 -9.13
C ASN A 236 -22.54 2.35 -7.84
N ALA A 237 -22.02 1.60 -6.88
CA ALA A 237 -22.67 1.43 -5.57
C ALA A 237 -22.67 2.74 -4.77
N VAL A 238 -21.53 3.45 -4.73
CA VAL A 238 -21.42 4.76 -4.07
C VAL A 238 -22.30 5.80 -4.75
N SER A 239 -22.37 5.82 -6.09
CA SER A 239 -23.25 6.75 -6.81
C SER A 239 -24.73 6.43 -6.60
N ALA A 240 -25.11 5.15 -6.56
CA ALA A 240 -26.47 4.73 -6.26
C ALA A 240 -26.89 5.07 -4.82
N GLU A 241 -25.99 4.92 -3.85
CA GLU A 241 -26.23 5.33 -2.46
C GLU A 241 -26.46 6.83 -2.37
N ARG A 242 -25.60 7.64 -2.99
CA ARG A 242 -25.76 9.10 -3.04
C ARG A 242 -27.09 9.51 -3.66
N ALA A 243 -27.51 8.85 -4.74
CA ALA A 243 -28.80 9.09 -5.37
C ALA A 243 -29.97 8.71 -4.43
N CYS A 244 -29.85 7.60 -3.68
CA CYS A 244 -30.84 7.19 -2.71
C CYS A 244 -30.96 8.20 -1.55
N LEU A 245 -29.83 8.65 -0.99
CA LEU A 245 -29.80 9.67 0.07
C LEU A 245 -30.42 10.98 -0.41
N ALA A 246 -30.11 11.43 -1.63
CA ALA A 246 -30.72 12.63 -2.21
C ALA A 246 -32.23 12.50 -2.38
N GLN A 247 -32.74 11.33 -2.79
CA GLN A 247 -34.18 11.08 -2.87
C GLN A 247 -34.84 11.08 -1.48
N GLN A 248 -34.22 10.45 -0.49
CA GLN A 248 -34.73 10.43 0.88
C GLN A 248 -34.75 11.83 1.49
N GLU A 249 -33.73 12.64 1.22
CA GLU A 249 -33.62 14.02 1.65
C GLU A 249 -34.76 14.86 1.07
N LEU A 250 -35.00 14.76 -0.24
CA LEU A 250 -36.08 15.45 -0.92
C LEU A 250 -37.46 15.01 -0.40
N MET A 251 -37.65 13.72 -0.10
CA MET A 251 -38.88 13.24 0.53
C MET A 251 -39.05 13.75 1.96
N ALA A 252 -37.99 13.74 2.77
CA ALA A 252 -38.01 14.24 4.14
C ALA A 252 -38.29 15.75 4.18
N ALA A 253 -37.69 16.52 3.26
CA ALA A 253 -37.93 17.94 3.09
C ALA A 253 -39.40 18.22 2.73
N ARG A 254 -39.99 17.45 1.81
CA ARG A 254 -41.42 17.55 1.45
C ARG A 254 -42.35 17.23 2.62
N LEU A 255 -41.94 16.35 3.53
CA LEU A 255 -42.68 15.99 4.74
C LEU A 255 -42.47 16.97 5.91
N GLY A 256 -41.54 17.94 5.77
CA GLY A 256 -41.20 18.88 6.83
C GLY A 256 -40.35 18.27 7.96
N GLU A 257 -39.68 17.14 7.72
CA GLU A 257 -38.84 16.44 8.71
C GLU A 257 -37.44 17.07 8.81
N ILE A 258 -37.34 18.27 9.40
CA ILE A 258 -36.09 19.08 9.43
C ILE A 258 -34.89 18.32 10.01
N GLU A 259 -35.06 17.62 11.15
CA GLU A 259 -33.97 16.88 11.79
C GLU A 259 -33.43 15.75 10.92
N LYS A 260 -34.33 15.07 10.20
CA LYS A 260 -33.95 13.99 9.28
C LYS A 260 -33.24 14.51 8.05
N VAL A 261 -33.64 15.66 7.53
CA VAL A 261 -32.93 16.35 6.44
C VAL A 261 -31.49 16.65 6.88
N LYS A 262 -31.29 17.24 8.07
CA LYS A 262 -29.94 17.49 8.60
C LYS A 262 -29.13 16.20 8.73
N SER A 263 -29.73 15.13 9.26
CA SER A 263 -29.07 13.82 9.38
C SER A 263 -28.65 13.26 8.03
N LEU A 264 -29.52 13.33 7.00
CA LEU A 264 -29.21 12.83 5.66
C LEU A 264 -28.11 13.65 4.98
N ARG A 265 -28.09 14.98 5.19
CA ARG A 265 -27.00 15.87 4.73
C ARG A 265 -25.67 15.55 5.38
N ALA A 266 -25.66 15.40 6.71
CA ALA A 266 -24.46 14.98 7.44
C ALA A 266 -23.94 13.62 6.92
N GLN A 267 -24.85 12.67 6.67
CA GLN A 267 -24.49 11.36 6.10
C GLN A 267 -23.92 11.48 4.67
N LYS A 268 -24.50 12.32 3.81
CA LYS A 268 -24.03 12.60 2.45
C LYS A 268 -22.65 13.27 2.46
N ALA A 269 -22.40 14.18 3.40
CA ALA A 269 -21.11 14.85 3.58
C ALA A 269 -20.02 13.88 4.06
N LEU A 270 -20.32 13.05 5.06
CA LEU A 270 -19.38 12.08 5.65
C LEU A 270 -19.08 10.91 4.71
N ASN A 271 -20.09 10.45 3.98
CA ASN A 271 -20.01 9.40 2.97
C ASN A 271 -19.25 8.16 3.50
N PHE A 272 -19.83 7.50 4.51
CA PHE A 272 -19.19 6.41 5.23
C PHE A 272 -18.77 5.24 4.32
N THR A 273 -19.61 4.83 3.37
CA THR A 273 -19.31 3.75 2.42
C THR A 273 -18.06 4.03 1.59
N PHE A 274 -17.91 5.26 1.10
CA PHE A 274 -16.69 5.67 0.39
C PHE A 274 -15.47 5.64 1.31
N THR A 275 -15.61 6.17 2.54
CA THR A 275 -14.52 6.21 3.52
C THR A 275 -14.08 4.80 3.93
N GLN A 276 -15.01 3.88 4.15
CA GLN A 276 -14.76 2.47 4.39
C GLN A 276 -14.06 1.82 3.19
N GLY A 277 -14.52 2.07 1.96
CA GLY A 277 -13.89 1.53 0.75
C GLY A 277 -12.40 1.92 0.64
N ILE A 278 -12.10 3.21 0.75
CA ILE A 278 -10.71 3.72 0.72
C ILE A 278 -9.88 3.18 1.89
N ALA A 279 -10.48 3.08 3.08
CA ALA A 279 -9.83 2.49 4.24
C ALA A 279 -9.44 1.03 3.99
N VAL A 280 -10.31 0.23 3.37
CA VAL A 280 -10.07 -1.17 3.06
C VAL A 280 -9.03 -1.35 1.96
N ASP A 281 -9.12 -0.56 0.90
CA ASP A 281 -8.19 -0.62 -0.24
C ASP A 281 -6.74 -0.32 0.21
N ASN A 282 -6.56 0.66 1.09
CA ASN A 282 -5.24 1.08 1.56
C ASN A 282 -4.77 0.33 2.81
N GLY A 283 -5.67 0.10 3.77
CA GLY A 283 -5.38 -0.51 5.08
C GLY A 283 -5.43 -2.03 5.09
N GLY A 284 -6.01 -2.65 4.07
CA GLY A 284 -6.09 -4.10 3.88
C GLY A 284 -7.10 -4.80 4.78
N SER A 285 -6.93 -6.12 4.94
CA SER A 285 -7.91 -7.01 5.58
C SER A 285 -8.26 -6.69 7.03
N ARG A 286 -7.38 -5.98 7.75
CA ARG A 286 -7.65 -5.53 9.13
C ARG A 286 -8.77 -4.49 9.23
N MET A 287 -9.10 -3.81 8.12
CA MET A 287 -10.19 -2.83 8.06
C MET A 287 -11.56 -3.48 7.82
N VAL A 288 -11.62 -4.80 7.54
CA VAL A 288 -12.86 -5.57 7.31
C VAL A 288 -13.00 -6.71 8.31
N ASN A 289 -12.42 -6.57 9.51
CA ASN A 289 -12.53 -7.60 10.53
C ASN A 289 -13.94 -7.58 11.14
N GLU A 290 -14.59 -8.74 11.23
CA GLU A 290 -15.90 -8.90 11.89
C GLU A 290 -15.88 -8.35 13.33
N GLN A 291 -14.73 -8.43 14.01
CA GLN A 291 -14.57 -7.90 15.37
C GLN A 291 -14.55 -6.37 15.43
N SER A 292 -14.16 -5.68 14.34
CA SER A 292 -14.13 -4.21 14.31
C SER A 292 -15.46 -3.58 13.88
N GLN A 293 -16.34 -4.35 13.24
CA GLN A 293 -17.59 -3.85 12.69
C GLN A 293 -18.52 -3.19 13.75
N PRO A 294 -18.73 -3.77 14.96
CA PRO A 294 -19.58 -3.14 15.96
C PRO A 294 -19.06 -1.78 16.44
N PHE A 295 -17.73 -1.65 16.52
CA PHE A 295 -17.10 -0.37 16.88
C PHE A 295 -17.31 0.65 15.77
N ASP A 296 -17.13 0.24 14.51
CA ASP A 296 -17.31 1.14 13.36
C ASP A 296 -18.76 1.64 13.28
N GLU A 297 -19.75 0.76 13.41
CA GLU A 297 -21.18 1.13 13.41
C GLU A 297 -21.52 2.12 14.54
N GLN A 298 -21.07 1.84 15.77
CA GLN A 298 -21.28 2.74 16.91
C GLN A 298 -20.63 4.11 16.70
N TYR A 299 -19.41 4.13 16.16
CA TYR A 299 -18.62 5.33 15.94
C TYR A 299 -19.19 6.19 14.81
N GLN A 300 -19.77 5.57 13.77
CA GLN A 300 -20.49 6.27 12.71
C GLN A 300 -21.75 6.96 13.24
N GLU A 301 -22.54 6.28 14.06
CA GLU A 301 -23.73 6.89 14.68
C GLU A 301 -23.39 8.08 15.56
N THR A 302 -22.31 7.97 16.34
CA THR A 302 -21.88 9.02 17.28
C THR A 302 -21.36 10.24 16.51
N VAL A 303 -20.51 10.03 15.50
CA VAL A 303 -20.05 11.11 14.62
C VAL A 303 -21.19 11.76 13.86
N LEU A 304 -22.15 10.99 13.36
CA LEU A 304 -23.30 11.54 12.64
C LEU A 304 -24.08 12.52 13.53
N LYS A 305 -24.36 12.12 14.78
CA LYS A 305 -25.04 12.99 15.77
C LYS A 305 -24.23 14.26 16.07
N GLU A 306 -22.91 14.12 16.21
CA GLU A 306 -22.03 15.26 16.49
C GLU A 306 -21.99 16.24 15.32
N VAL A 307 -21.84 15.75 14.08
CA VAL A 307 -21.86 16.59 12.87
C VAL A 307 -23.19 17.31 12.73
N VAL A 308 -24.32 16.63 12.94
CA VAL A 308 -25.65 17.27 12.93
C VAL A 308 -25.75 18.39 13.97
N THR A 309 -25.18 18.20 15.17
CA THR A 309 -25.16 19.22 16.21
C THR A 309 -24.27 20.41 15.83
N LEU A 310 -23.14 20.16 15.17
CA LEU A 310 -22.21 21.18 14.70
C LEU A 310 -22.75 21.99 13.51
N MET A 311 -23.63 21.41 12.68
CA MET A 311 -24.27 22.11 11.56
C MET A 311 -25.00 23.39 12.01
N ASP A 312 -25.53 23.41 13.24
CA ASP A 312 -26.21 24.58 13.81
C ASP A 312 -25.26 25.66 14.35
N GLN A 313 -23.96 25.35 14.45
CA GLN A 313 -22.95 26.21 15.07
C GLN A 313 -21.94 26.77 14.05
N VAL A 314 -21.83 26.14 12.88
CA VAL A 314 -20.88 26.54 11.86
C VAL A 314 -21.37 27.73 11.05
N ILE A 315 -20.43 28.58 10.63
CA ILE A 315 -20.70 29.74 9.78
C ILE A 315 -20.33 29.35 8.35
N ALA A 316 -21.33 28.92 7.61
CA ALA A 316 -21.22 28.64 6.19
C ALA A 316 -21.31 29.95 5.40
N ASP A 317 -20.18 30.52 4.94
CA ASP A 317 -20.19 31.56 3.90
C ASP A 317 -20.07 30.89 2.51
N PRO A 318 -21.16 30.87 1.70
CA PRO A 318 -21.18 30.18 0.41
C PRO A 318 -20.11 30.67 -0.55
N ALA A 319 -19.82 31.98 -0.55
CA ALA A 319 -18.86 32.56 -1.48
C ALA A 319 -17.42 32.08 -1.19
N SER A 320 -17.06 31.97 0.09
CA SER A 320 -15.76 31.43 0.50
C SER A 320 -15.61 29.93 0.22
N MET A 321 -16.70 29.16 0.37
CA MET A 321 -16.68 27.71 0.15
C MET A 321 -16.68 27.34 -1.33
N GLU A 322 -17.43 28.07 -2.17
CA GLU A 322 -17.47 27.86 -3.62
C GLU A 322 -16.06 27.96 -4.23
N TYR A 323 -15.31 29.01 -3.86
CA TYR A 323 -13.91 29.19 -4.28
C TYR A 323 -13.04 27.97 -3.99
N CYS A 324 -13.24 27.31 -2.85
CA CYS A 324 -12.36 26.22 -2.44
C CYS A 324 -12.80 24.88 -2.97
N LEU A 325 -14.10 24.70 -3.17
CA LEU A 325 -14.68 23.53 -3.81
C LEU A 325 -14.40 23.48 -5.32
N GLU A 326 -14.10 24.60 -5.99
CA GLU A 326 -13.58 24.61 -7.37
C GLU A 326 -12.30 23.77 -7.54
N HIS A 327 -11.54 23.58 -6.46
CA HIS A 327 -10.32 22.77 -6.44
C HIS A 327 -10.57 21.27 -6.23
N GLU A 328 -11.82 20.80 -6.29
CA GLU A 328 -12.17 19.38 -6.07
C GLU A 328 -11.36 18.39 -6.93
N LYS A 329 -10.95 18.78 -8.13
CA LYS A 329 -10.17 17.91 -9.03
C LYS A 329 -8.83 17.48 -8.44
N VAL A 330 -8.26 18.29 -7.54
CA VAL A 330 -6.98 18.02 -6.88
C VAL A 330 -7.10 16.92 -5.82
N LEU A 331 -8.30 16.73 -5.25
CA LEU A 331 -8.60 15.67 -4.29
C LEU A 331 -8.61 14.28 -4.91
N GLY A 332 -8.73 14.17 -6.24
CA GLY A 332 -8.75 12.89 -6.93
C GLY A 332 -9.97 12.04 -6.55
N LEU A 333 -9.81 10.72 -6.58
CA LEU A 333 -10.86 9.74 -6.25
C LEU A 333 -10.77 9.23 -4.82
N ASP A 334 -9.76 9.65 -4.06
CA ASP A 334 -9.38 9.06 -2.78
C ASP A 334 -9.68 9.96 -1.58
N LEU A 335 -9.79 11.27 -1.77
CA LEU A 335 -10.08 12.22 -0.68
C LEU A 335 -11.50 12.82 -0.78
N PRO A 336 -12.22 13.00 0.35
CA PRO A 336 -13.56 13.57 0.33
C PRO A 336 -13.56 15.10 0.17
N LYS A 337 -14.60 15.64 -0.46
CA LYS A 337 -14.74 17.08 -0.78
C LYS A 337 -14.68 18.00 0.43
N TYR A 338 -15.17 17.55 1.59
CA TYR A 338 -15.13 18.35 2.82
C TYR A 338 -13.71 18.63 3.33
N PHE A 339 -12.67 17.98 2.80
CA PHE A 339 -11.28 18.36 3.12
C PHE A 339 -10.94 19.79 2.64
N LEU A 340 -11.62 20.29 1.60
CA LEU A 340 -11.40 21.64 1.08
C LEU A 340 -12.08 22.73 1.93
N THR A 341 -13.01 22.37 2.80
CA THR A 341 -13.69 23.28 3.75
C THR A 341 -12.97 23.35 5.10
N TRP A 342 -11.85 22.65 5.26
CA TRP A 342 -11.03 22.69 6.46
C TRP A 342 -10.16 23.95 6.52
N HIS A 343 -9.95 24.44 7.75
CA HIS A 343 -8.99 25.51 8.05
C HIS A 343 -8.53 25.40 9.52
N PRO A 344 -7.27 25.74 9.85
CA PRO A 344 -6.76 25.65 11.23
C PRO A 344 -7.30 26.72 12.17
N ASP A 345 -7.77 27.86 11.65
CA ASP A 345 -8.61 28.79 12.42
C ASP A 345 -10.07 28.32 12.32
N PRO A 346 -10.71 27.89 13.43
CA PRO A 346 -12.06 27.33 13.42
C PRO A 346 -13.15 28.33 13.04
N LYS A 347 -12.82 29.64 12.93
CA LYS A 347 -13.76 30.68 12.53
C LYS A 347 -13.72 31.01 11.05
N LEU A 348 -12.77 30.43 10.33
CA LEU A 348 -12.53 30.72 8.92
C LEU A 348 -12.79 29.45 8.11
N VAL A 349 -13.33 29.64 6.91
CA VAL A 349 -13.39 28.59 5.90
C VAL A 349 -12.76 29.17 4.66
N CYS A 350 -11.60 28.64 4.32
CA CYS A 350 -10.88 28.93 3.10
C CYS A 350 -10.87 30.43 2.65
N PRO A 351 -10.44 31.34 3.53
CA PRO A 351 -10.39 32.78 3.24
C PRO A 351 -9.48 33.06 2.02
N PRO A 352 -9.85 33.99 1.12
CA PRO A 352 -9.06 34.27 -0.09
C PRO A 352 -7.66 34.82 0.23
N ASN A 353 -7.50 35.47 1.39
CA ASN A 353 -6.23 35.99 1.87
C ASN A 353 -6.08 35.67 3.36
N TYR A 354 -5.28 34.65 3.69
CA TYR A 354 -4.92 34.35 5.07
C TYR A 354 -3.42 34.34 5.27
N SER A 355 -3.00 35.00 6.35
CA SER A 355 -1.65 34.97 6.88
C SER A 355 -1.72 35.26 8.37
N ALA A 356 -1.14 34.39 9.18
CA ALA A 356 -1.12 34.54 10.63
C ALA A 356 0.15 33.90 11.21
N ILE A 357 0.61 34.46 12.33
CA ILE A 357 1.63 33.85 13.16
C ILE A 357 0.98 33.52 14.50
N GLU A 358 0.76 32.22 14.75
CA GLU A 358 0.13 31.73 15.98
C GLU A 358 1.08 30.74 16.66
N GLY A 359 1.41 30.96 17.94
CA GLY A 359 2.33 30.09 18.67
C GLY A 359 3.74 29.99 18.05
N GLY A 360 4.18 31.04 17.34
CA GLY A 360 5.46 31.04 16.60
C GLY A 360 5.42 30.30 15.27
N ILE A 361 4.25 29.84 14.82
CA ILE A 361 4.05 29.12 13.57
C ILE A 361 3.49 30.09 12.53
N ASN A 362 4.25 30.32 11.47
CA ASN A 362 3.76 31.09 10.33
C ASN A 362 2.87 30.21 9.44
N ARG A 363 1.66 30.68 9.16
CA ARG A 363 0.66 30.04 8.31
C ARG A 363 0.21 31.00 7.22
N ALA A 364 0.02 30.47 6.01
CA ALA A 364 -0.35 31.27 4.86
C ALA A 364 -1.25 30.51 3.86
N GLY A 365 -1.86 31.26 2.96
CA GLY A 365 -2.70 30.75 1.90
C GLY A 365 -4.11 30.39 2.37
N PRO A 366 -5.01 30.02 1.44
CA PRO A 366 -6.43 29.85 1.75
C PRO A 366 -6.71 28.78 2.80
N TRP A 367 -5.88 27.75 2.90
CA TRP A 367 -6.03 26.67 3.89
C TRP A 367 -5.15 26.85 5.15
N GLY A 368 -4.53 28.02 5.34
CA GLY A 368 -3.70 28.30 6.52
C GLY A 368 -2.55 27.30 6.70
N LEU A 369 -1.89 26.94 5.62
CA LEU A 369 -0.82 25.94 5.63
C LEU A 369 0.45 26.52 6.26
N SER A 370 1.06 25.78 7.17
CA SER A 370 2.27 26.18 7.90
C SER A 370 3.50 26.14 7.01
N GLU A 371 4.54 26.89 7.38
CA GLU A 371 5.85 26.83 6.70
C GLU A 371 6.44 25.41 6.69
N ARG A 372 6.24 24.63 7.76
CA ARG A 372 6.68 23.24 7.82
C ARG A 372 6.01 22.38 6.75
N VAL A 373 4.69 22.46 6.66
CA VAL A 373 3.90 21.74 5.64
C VAL A 373 4.27 22.18 4.23
N ALA A 374 4.39 23.49 4.01
CA ALA A 374 4.77 24.03 2.71
C ALA A 374 6.22 23.69 2.33
N GLY A 375 7.11 23.58 3.32
CA GLY A 375 8.48 23.11 3.13
C GLY A 375 8.54 21.64 2.72
N GLU A 376 7.65 20.80 3.23
CA GLU A 376 7.60 19.37 2.93
C GLU A 376 6.89 19.06 1.61
N PHE A 377 5.72 19.67 1.35
CA PHE A 377 4.83 19.31 0.24
C PHE A 377 4.64 20.41 -0.80
N GLY A 378 5.07 21.63 -0.51
CA GLY A 378 4.96 22.75 -1.42
C GLY A 378 5.94 22.63 -2.58
N ASP A 379 5.56 23.19 -3.73
CA ASP A 379 6.45 23.25 -4.90
C ASP A 379 7.72 24.06 -4.57
N GLN A 380 8.86 23.37 -4.55
CA GLN A 380 10.15 23.95 -4.20
C GLN A 380 10.71 24.82 -5.33
N ASN A 381 10.28 24.59 -6.58
CA ASN A 381 10.79 25.30 -7.75
C ASN A 381 10.16 26.68 -7.93
N SER A 382 8.98 26.91 -7.35
CA SER A 382 8.36 28.24 -7.26
C SER A 382 8.92 29.08 -6.10
N ALA A 383 9.85 28.54 -5.30
CA ALA A 383 10.56 29.26 -4.24
C ALA A 383 11.71 30.13 -4.75
N SER A 384 12.20 29.87 -5.97
CA SER A 384 13.36 30.55 -6.56
C SER A 384 12.99 31.72 -7.48
N VAL A 385 11.74 32.20 -7.47
CA VAL A 385 11.41 33.48 -8.11
C VAL A 385 12.05 34.57 -7.27
N GLU A 386 13.16 35.09 -7.77
CA GLU A 386 14.02 36.08 -7.13
C GLU A 386 13.22 37.22 -6.51
N VAL A 387 13.55 37.52 -5.26
CA VAL A 387 13.24 38.78 -4.59
C VAL A 387 13.62 39.92 -5.54
N ALA A 388 12.63 40.70 -5.98
CA ALA A 388 12.85 41.84 -6.85
C ALA A 388 13.90 42.79 -6.24
N PRO A 389 14.79 43.39 -7.06
CA PRO A 389 15.93 44.16 -6.57
C PRO A 389 15.47 45.41 -5.82
N GLU A 390 16.22 45.73 -4.76
CA GLU A 390 16.00 46.85 -3.84
C GLU A 390 15.84 48.18 -4.60
N GLY A 391 14.66 48.78 -4.48
CA GLY A 391 14.36 50.07 -5.11
C GLY A 391 12.90 50.48 -5.07
N GLU A 392 11.97 49.54 -4.85
CA GLU A 392 10.56 49.85 -4.59
C GLU A 392 10.28 49.82 -3.10
N GLU A 393 9.85 50.98 -2.60
CA GLU A 393 9.48 51.21 -1.20
C GLU A 393 8.53 50.14 -0.68
N ALA A 394 8.73 49.79 0.59
CA ALA A 394 7.98 48.84 1.37
C ALA A 394 6.51 49.25 1.57
N SER A 395 5.71 49.15 0.52
CA SER A 395 4.25 49.25 0.56
C SER A 395 3.64 48.08 -0.21
N GLY A 396 3.59 46.92 0.45
CA GLY A 396 2.81 45.78 -0.05
C GLY A 396 3.37 44.44 0.38
N GLY A 397 2.75 43.81 1.38
CA GLY A 397 2.90 42.37 1.66
C GLY A 397 2.36 41.47 0.53
N GLY A 398 2.42 41.90 -0.73
CA GLY A 398 1.67 41.35 -1.86
C GLY A 398 2.27 40.10 -2.51
N ALA A 399 3.50 39.69 -2.22
CA ALA A 399 4.15 38.59 -2.94
C ALA A 399 4.71 37.49 -2.02
N LEU A 400 3.92 37.10 -1.02
CA LEU A 400 3.94 35.76 -0.38
C LEU A 400 2.58 35.03 -0.55
N ARG A 401 1.62 35.71 -1.19
CA ARG A 401 0.16 35.47 -1.08
C ARG A 401 -0.46 34.66 -2.22
N MET A 402 0.32 34.32 -3.25
CA MET A 402 -0.10 33.46 -4.38
C MET A 402 0.97 32.41 -4.72
N TYR A 403 1.65 31.88 -3.70
CA TYR A 403 2.69 30.87 -3.95
C TYR A 403 2.05 29.49 -4.13
N PRO A 404 2.43 28.75 -5.17
CA PRO A 404 2.02 27.35 -5.37
C PRO A 404 2.30 26.44 -4.16
N ARG A 405 3.22 26.86 -3.29
CA ARG A 405 3.59 26.20 -2.03
C ARG A 405 2.50 26.09 -0.97
N TRP A 406 1.49 26.98 -0.96
CA TRP A 406 0.37 26.93 -0.01
C TRP A 406 -0.96 26.68 -0.74
N SER A 407 -0.94 25.76 -1.70
CA SER A 407 -2.08 25.47 -2.60
C SER A 407 -2.93 24.28 -2.14
N ALA A 408 -4.09 24.11 -2.78
CA ALA A 408 -4.92 22.90 -2.63
C ALA A 408 -4.13 21.62 -2.94
N THR A 409 -3.15 21.71 -3.86
CA THR A 409 -2.28 20.58 -4.21
C THR A 409 -1.38 20.18 -3.06
N THR A 410 -0.78 21.15 -2.37
CA THR A 410 0.02 20.91 -1.17
C THR A 410 -0.82 20.25 -0.08
N LEU A 411 -2.04 20.75 0.15
CA LEU A 411 -3.00 20.16 1.08
C LEU A 411 -3.31 18.69 0.72
N ALA A 412 -3.67 18.43 -0.55
CA ALA A 412 -4.06 17.10 -0.98
C ALA A 412 -2.90 16.08 -0.96
N ILE A 413 -1.67 16.49 -1.29
CA ILE A 413 -0.49 15.61 -1.18
C ILE A 413 -0.24 15.25 0.28
N GLY A 414 -0.26 16.25 1.17
CA GLY A 414 -0.03 16.03 2.59
C GLY A 414 -1.09 15.16 3.25
N LEU A 415 -2.37 15.34 2.89
CA LEU A 415 -3.47 14.48 3.36
C LEU A 415 -3.30 13.02 2.90
N ARG A 416 -2.82 12.78 1.68
CA ARG A 416 -2.50 11.42 1.20
C ARG A 416 -1.35 10.79 1.96
N GLU A 417 -0.32 11.56 2.30
CA GLU A 417 0.78 11.06 3.13
C GLU A 417 0.30 10.69 4.54
N VAL A 418 -0.58 11.50 5.14
CA VAL A 418 -1.23 11.17 6.42
C VAL A 418 -2.12 9.92 6.29
N GLN A 419 -2.92 9.82 5.22
CA GLN A 419 -3.75 8.66 4.92
C GLN A 419 -2.90 7.39 4.82
N PHE A 420 -1.83 7.43 4.05
CA PHE A 420 -0.93 6.31 3.90
C PHE A 420 -0.28 5.94 5.23
N ALA A 421 0.28 6.91 5.96
CA ALA A 421 0.94 6.66 7.24
C ALA A 421 -0.01 6.10 8.30
N LEU A 422 -1.24 6.63 8.40
CA LEU A 422 -2.24 6.13 9.33
C LEU A 422 -2.69 4.72 8.97
N LEU A 423 -3.13 4.51 7.72
CA LEU A 423 -3.75 3.26 7.29
C LEU A 423 -2.75 2.12 7.13
N THR A 424 -1.45 2.41 7.00
CA THR A 424 -0.38 1.39 6.91
C THR A 424 0.43 1.22 8.20
N ALA A 425 0.15 2.00 9.25
CA ALA A 425 0.82 1.88 10.55
C ALA A 425 0.76 0.44 11.09
N ASP A 426 1.83 -0.06 11.71
CA ASP A 426 1.85 -1.41 12.27
C ASP A 426 1.12 -1.44 13.61
N THR A 427 -0.11 -1.91 13.57
CA THR A 427 -1.04 -2.03 14.71
C THR A 427 -1.39 -3.49 14.99
N GLY A 428 -0.64 -4.43 14.39
CA GLY A 428 -1.00 -5.84 14.37
C GLY A 428 -2.37 -6.08 13.72
N PRO A 429 -3.27 -6.86 14.35
CA PRO A 429 -4.57 -7.22 13.78
C PRO A 429 -5.65 -6.13 13.94
N ARG A 430 -5.39 -5.08 14.72
CA ARG A 430 -6.37 -4.01 14.99
C ARG A 430 -6.34 -2.98 13.87
N PRO A 431 -7.48 -2.40 13.47
CA PRO A 431 -7.45 -1.26 12.58
C PRO A 431 -6.86 -0.03 13.31
N PRO A 432 -6.04 0.81 12.65
CA PRO A 432 -5.48 2.01 13.26
C PRO A 432 -6.56 3.04 13.62
N ALA A 433 -7.60 3.15 12.81
CA ALA A 433 -8.80 3.95 13.05
C ALA A 433 -10.04 3.15 12.62
N ALA A 434 -11.22 3.50 13.11
CA ALA A 434 -12.46 2.90 12.61
C ALA A 434 -12.61 3.20 11.11
N PRO A 435 -12.93 2.19 10.25
CA PRO A 435 -13.01 2.37 8.80
C PRO A 435 -13.89 3.55 8.35
N GLY A 436 -15.05 3.76 8.96
CA GLY A 436 -15.95 4.89 8.66
C GLY A 436 -15.46 6.25 9.17
N GLN A 437 -14.53 6.29 10.12
CA GLN A 437 -13.92 7.53 10.62
C GLN A 437 -12.54 7.83 10.04
N ALA A 438 -12.02 6.98 9.15
CA ALA A 438 -10.65 7.07 8.66
C ALA A 438 -10.32 8.46 8.09
N HIS A 439 -11.16 9.01 7.20
CA HIS A 439 -10.95 10.34 6.63
C HIS A 439 -11.01 11.48 7.67
N LEU A 440 -11.90 11.38 8.67
CA LEU A 440 -11.95 12.38 9.74
C LEU A 440 -10.66 12.37 10.57
N TRP A 441 -10.15 11.18 10.88
CA TRP A 441 -8.86 11.04 11.56
C TRP A 441 -7.71 11.55 10.69
N ILE A 442 -7.70 11.28 9.40
CA ILE A 442 -6.70 11.81 8.45
C ILE A 442 -6.66 13.34 8.51
N LEU A 443 -7.82 13.99 8.44
CA LEU A 443 -7.91 15.44 8.51
C LEU A 443 -7.50 15.98 9.89
N ALA A 444 -7.87 15.30 10.98
CA ALA A 444 -7.50 15.69 12.33
C ALA A 444 -5.99 15.60 12.58
N LEU A 445 -5.35 14.54 12.07
CA LEU A 445 -3.90 14.36 12.16
C LEU A 445 -3.14 15.34 11.27
N TRP A 446 -3.70 15.66 10.10
CA TRP A 446 -3.18 16.73 9.26
C TRP A 446 -3.23 18.08 9.95
N ASP A 447 -4.38 18.46 10.53
CA ASP A 447 -4.52 19.70 11.30
C ASP A 447 -3.52 19.72 12.46
N ALA A 448 -3.39 18.61 13.18
CA ALA A 448 -2.44 18.50 14.26
C ALA A 448 -0.99 18.71 13.79
N TYR A 449 -0.60 18.09 12.68
CA TYR A 449 0.73 18.26 12.09
C TYR A 449 0.98 19.70 11.63
N ASN A 450 -0.03 20.34 11.02
CA ASN A 450 0.05 21.73 10.58
C ASN A 450 0.19 22.73 11.75
N ARG A 451 -0.06 22.30 12.98
CA ARG A 451 0.16 23.06 14.22
C ARG A 451 1.48 22.70 14.92
N VAL A 452 2.29 21.83 14.36
CA VAL A 452 3.59 21.49 14.95
C VAL A 452 4.60 22.58 14.59
N PRO A 453 5.29 23.19 15.58
CA PRO A 453 6.34 24.16 15.30
C PRO A 453 7.54 23.49 14.61
N SER A 454 8.31 24.29 13.87
CA SER A 454 9.55 23.84 13.22
C SER A 454 10.77 24.14 14.10
N PRO A 455 11.29 23.18 14.88
CA PRO A 455 12.52 23.36 15.66
C PRO A 455 13.74 23.62 14.78
N ALA A 456 14.58 24.57 15.21
CA ALA A 456 15.88 24.87 14.60
C ALA A 456 15.80 25.17 13.08
N ASN A 457 14.81 25.96 12.65
CA ASN A 457 14.58 26.34 11.25
C ASN A 457 14.44 25.14 10.30
N GLY A 458 13.83 24.04 10.78
CA GLY A 458 13.53 22.85 9.97
C GLY A 458 14.60 21.76 9.96
N VAL A 459 15.76 21.98 10.57
CA VAL A 459 16.87 21.00 10.58
C VAL A 459 16.50 19.69 11.30
N MET A 460 15.68 19.79 12.34
CA MET A 460 15.25 18.64 13.15
C MET A 460 13.89 18.09 12.73
N ASP A 461 13.22 18.71 11.75
CA ASP A 461 11.88 18.34 11.35
C ASP A 461 11.86 16.91 10.81
N LYS A 462 10.88 16.14 11.29
CA LYS A 462 10.57 14.82 10.75
C LYS A 462 9.36 14.92 9.83
N PRO A 463 9.33 14.13 8.75
CA PRO A 463 8.22 14.16 7.81
C PRO A 463 6.92 13.71 8.49
N VAL A 464 5.78 14.13 7.96
CA VAL A 464 4.46 13.85 8.56
C VAL A 464 4.24 12.35 8.76
N GLY A 465 4.64 11.52 7.78
CA GLY A 465 4.48 10.08 7.85
C GLY A 465 5.25 9.44 9.01
N TYR A 466 6.43 9.98 9.35
CA TYR A 466 7.18 9.58 10.54
C TYR A 466 6.47 10.00 11.82
N CYS A 467 6.00 11.25 11.89
CA CYS A 467 5.32 11.75 13.08
C CYS A 467 4.03 10.99 13.38
N VAL A 468 3.21 10.69 12.37
CA VAL A 468 2.00 9.88 12.50
C VAL A 468 2.34 8.45 12.94
N SER A 469 3.30 7.80 12.27
CA SER A 469 3.72 6.43 12.62
C SER A 469 4.24 6.34 14.05
N GLN A 470 5.06 7.31 14.47
CA GLN A 470 5.55 7.40 15.84
C GLN A 470 4.41 7.57 16.83
N MET A 471 3.49 8.49 16.57
CA MET A 471 2.33 8.72 17.44
C MET A 471 1.48 7.46 17.64
N ILE A 472 1.19 6.72 16.56
CA ILE A 472 0.46 5.45 16.66
C ILE A 472 1.23 4.43 17.51
N SER A 473 2.55 4.32 17.31
CA SER A 473 3.40 3.43 18.10
C SER A 473 3.42 3.78 19.59
N GLU A 474 3.40 5.08 19.93
CA GLU A 474 3.35 5.54 21.32
C GLU A 474 1.97 5.28 21.95
N ILE A 475 0.88 5.48 21.21
CA ILE A 475 -0.48 5.16 21.71
C ILE A 475 -0.60 3.65 21.99
N LEU A 476 -0.07 2.82 21.10
CA LEU A 476 -0.06 1.37 21.26
C LEU A 476 0.74 0.90 22.47
N SER A 477 1.83 1.59 22.82
CA SER A 477 2.71 1.18 23.91
C SER A 477 2.11 1.40 25.30
N VAL A 478 1.13 2.32 25.41
CA VAL A 478 0.47 2.70 26.67
C VAL A 478 -0.73 1.79 26.98
N GLU A 479 -1.31 1.10 25.98
CA GLU A 479 -2.53 0.32 26.15
C GLU A 479 -2.24 -1.08 26.76
N GLU A 480 -2.41 -1.23 28.08
CA GLU A 480 -2.05 -2.45 28.82
C GLU A 480 -2.88 -3.69 28.45
N THR A 481 -4.14 -3.53 28.01
CA THR A 481 -5.00 -4.65 27.56
C THR A 481 -5.89 -4.25 26.37
N PRO A 482 -5.52 -4.62 25.13
CA PRO A 482 -6.30 -4.26 23.95
C PRO A 482 -7.58 -5.11 23.85
N ILE A 483 -8.72 -4.45 23.65
CA ILE A 483 -9.98 -5.14 23.33
C ILE A 483 -9.90 -5.62 21.86
N PRO A 484 -10.18 -6.90 21.56
CA PRO A 484 -10.18 -7.42 20.19
C PRO A 484 -11.11 -6.61 19.28
N GLY A 485 -10.64 -6.26 18.09
CA GLY A 485 -11.42 -5.50 17.11
C GLY A 485 -11.55 -3.99 17.38
N MET A 486 -11.28 -3.52 18.60
CA MET A 486 -11.30 -2.09 18.91
C MET A 486 -10.22 -1.37 18.11
N PRO A 487 -10.51 -0.26 17.41
CA PRO A 487 -9.49 0.53 16.74
C PRO A 487 -8.45 1.09 17.71
N VAL A 488 -7.24 1.39 17.21
CA VAL A 488 -6.17 2.00 18.04
C VAL A 488 -6.54 3.43 18.41
N LEU A 489 -6.93 4.23 17.43
CA LEU A 489 -7.47 5.55 17.67
C LEU A 489 -8.92 5.44 18.19
N PRO A 490 -9.27 6.22 19.23
CA PRO A 490 -10.63 6.22 19.76
C PRO A 490 -11.63 6.86 18.79
N ASP A 491 -12.91 6.87 19.18
CA ASP A 491 -13.92 7.66 18.49
C ASP A 491 -13.50 9.14 18.46
N ILE A 492 -13.45 9.73 17.26
CA ILE A 492 -13.04 11.11 17.07
C ILE A 492 -13.96 12.11 17.77
N SER A 493 -15.26 11.80 17.92
CA SER A 493 -16.23 12.67 18.61
C SER A 493 -15.91 12.84 20.10
N VAL A 494 -15.53 11.74 20.76
CA VAL A 494 -15.11 11.71 22.16
C VAL A 494 -13.80 12.49 22.38
N VAL A 495 -12.90 12.47 21.40
CA VAL A 495 -11.65 13.26 21.43
C VAL A 495 -11.94 14.74 21.22
N ALA A 496 -12.82 15.09 20.28
CA ALA A 496 -13.23 16.47 20.04
C ALA A 496 -13.93 17.08 21.26
N ALA A 497 -14.77 16.31 21.95
CA ALA A 497 -15.43 16.73 23.19
C ALA A 497 -14.47 16.88 24.39
N GLY A 498 -13.22 16.42 24.27
CA GLY A 498 -12.23 16.43 25.36
C GLY A 498 -12.48 15.34 26.42
N GLU A 499 -13.39 14.41 26.18
CA GLU A 499 -13.70 13.29 27.08
C GLU A 499 -12.55 12.26 27.11
N LYS A 500 -11.86 12.09 25.98
CA LYS A 500 -10.65 11.26 25.87
C LYS A 500 -9.49 12.07 25.29
N SER A 501 -8.43 12.23 26.08
CA SER A 501 -7.21 12.92 25.63
C SER A 501 -6.20 11.94 25.04
N LEU A 502 -5.65 12.29 23.88
CA LEU A 502 -4.50 11.61 23.31
C LEU A 502 -3.23 12.35 23.77
N VAL A 503 -2.48 11.72 24.68
CA VAL A 503 -1.23 12.27 25.18
C VAL A 503 -0.07 11.51 24.54
N VAL A 504 0.68 12.20 23.70
CA VAL A 504 1.87 11.67 23.02
C VAL A 504 3.07 12.50 23.48
N PRO A 505 4.12 11.88 24.04
CA PRO A 505 5.28 12.63 24.50
C PRO A 505 5.93 13.36 23.31
N PRO A 506 6.16 14.68 23.40
CA PRO A 506 6.76 15.44 22.32
C PRO A 506 8.20 14.99 22.09
N THR A 507 8.61 14.86 20.83
CA THR A 507 10.00 14.59 20.46
C THR A 507 10.63 15.80 19.80
N SER A 508 11.96 15.81 19.68
CA SER A 508 12.68 16.89 19.01
C SER A 508 12.31 17.04 17.52
N GLY A 509 11.75 16.00 16.90
CA GLY A 509 11.33 16.02 15.49
C GLY A 509 9.83 16.19 15.28
N CYS A 510 9.02 15.75 16.26
CA CYS A 510 7.57 15.88 16.25
C CYS A 510 7.12 16.49 17.60
N PRO A 511 7.37 17.79 17.83
CA PRO A 511 7.01 18.46 19.08
C PRO A 511 5.50 18.75 19.13
N TRP A 512 4.69 17.71 19.30
CA TRP A 512 3.23 17.80 19.40
C TRP A 512 2.81 18.79 20.49
N PRO A 513 2.11 19.89 20.15
CA PRO A 513 1.58 20.81 21.16
C PRO A 513 0.53 20.13 22.04
N GLU A 514 0.35 20.64 23.26
CA GLU A 514 -0.70 20.16 24.15
C GLU A 514 -2.09 20.40 23.56
N GLY A 515 -2.98 19.40 23.66
CA GLY A 515 -4.36 19.46 23.14
C GLY A 515 -4.45 19.51 21.61
N VAL A 516 -3.37 19.28 20.88
CA VAL A 516 -3.35 19.41 19.41
C VAL A 516 -4.31 18.43 18.72
N PHE A 517 -4.42 17.20 19.22
CA PHE A 517 -5.30 16.18 18.64
C PHE A 517 -6.78 16.48 18.90
N GLN A 518 -7.13 17.07 20.04
CA GLN A 518 -8.49 17.54 20.31
C GLN A 518 -8.88 18.65 19.32
N LYS A 519 -8.02 19.66 19.15
CA LYS A 519 -8.24 20.74 18.17
C LYS A 519 -8.37 20.21 16.75
N GLY A 520 -7.55 19.23 16.38
CA GLY A 520 -7.63 18.56 15.08
C GLY A 520 -8.94 17.81 14.88
N ALA A 521 -9.39 17.08 15.90
CA ALA A 521 -10.68 16.36 15.88
C ALA A 521 -11.87 17.32 15.73
N GLU A 522 -11.88 18.42 16.49
CA GLU A 522 -12.88 19.49 16.36
C GLU A 522 -12.87 20.10 14.95
N ALA A 523 -11.69 20.40 14.40
CA ALA A 523 -11.56 20.98 13.07
C ALA A 523 -12.06 20.03 11.96
N ALA A 524 -11.79 18.72 12.09
CA ALA A 524 -12.24 17.72 11.12
C ALA A 524 -13.77 17.59 11.11
N LEU A 525 -14.40 17.52 12.28
CA LEU A 525 -15.86 17.46 12.40
C LEU A 525 -16.53 18.75 11.90
N LYS A 526 -15.94 19.91 12.21
CA LYS A 526 -16.41 21.21 11.68
C LYS A 526 -16.30 21.31 10.17
N ALA A 527 -15.23 20.78 9.55
CA ALA A 527 -15.10 20.76 8.10
C ALA A 527 -16.22 19.95 7.43
N ALA A 528 -16.54 18.77 7.98
CA ALA A 528 -17.67 17.96 7.53
C ALA A 528 -19.01 18.69 7.71
N ALA A 529 -19.23 19.37 8.85
CA ALA A 529 -20.42 20.16 9.10
C ALA A 529 -20.54 21.37 8.16
N ASN A 530 -19.45 22.11 7.92
CA ASN A 530 -19.40 23.21 6.94
C ASN A 530 -19.84 22.73 5.56
N TYR A 531 -19.32 21.58 5.12
CA TYR A 531 -19.68 21.01 3.83
C TYR A 531 -21.14 20.55 3.76
N ALA A 532 -21.68 19.96 4.85
CA ALA A 532 -23.08 19.58 4.93
C ALA A 532 -24.03 20.80 4.85
N VAL A 533 -23.67 21.92 5.49
CA VAL A 533 -24.44 23.17 5.41
C VAL A 533 -24.28 23.84 4.04
N TYR A 534 -23.11 23.76 3.40
CA TYR A 534 -22.93 24.26 2.04
C TYR A 534 -23.89 23.60 1.04
N GLN A 535 -24.05 22.27 1.12
CA GLN A 535 -24.96 21.51 0.27
C GLN A 535 -26.41 22.01 0.39
N GLU A 536 -26.85 22.39 1.59
CA GLU A 536 -28.17 23.00 1.80
C GLU A 536 -28.35 24.32 1.04
N ILE A 537 -27.30 25.14 0.99
CA ILE A 537 -27.37 26.47 0.38
C ILE A 537 -27.37 26.38 -1.14
N GLU A 538 -26.59 25.45 -1.72
CA GLU A 538 -26.62 25.21 -3.17
C GLU A 538 -27.98 24.68 -3.65
N GLU A 539 -28.55 23.70 -2.97
CA GLU A 539 -29.85 23.13 -3.36
C GLU A 539 -30.95 24.20 -3.38
N LYS A 540 -30.94 25.15 -2.42
CA LYS A 540 -31.87 26.28 -2.42
C LYS A 540 -31.66 27.24 -3.59
N LYS A 541 -30.41 27.46 -4.02
CA LYS A 541 -30.12 28.31 -5.19
C LYS A 541 -30.61 27.67 -6.49
N GLU A 542 -30.54 26.35 -6.61
CA GLU A 542 -31.04 25.61 -7.78
C GLU A 542 -32.58 25.59 -7.86
N ASP A 543 -33.28 25.55 -6.72
CA ASP A 543 -34.76 25.59 -6.68
C ASP A 543 -35.35 27.01 -6.93
N GLU A 544 -34.56 28.06 -6.72
CA GLU A 544 -34.97 29.47 -6.91
C GLU A 544 -34.63 30.05 -8.30
N GLY A 545 -33.79 29.37 -9.08
CA GLY A 545 -33.37 29.76 -10.45
C GLY A 545 -34.16 29.06 -11.55
#